data_AF-A0A2J5P0S7-F1
#
_entry.id   AF-A0A2J5P0S7-F1
#
_cell.length_a   1.000
_cell.length_b   1.000
_cell.length_c   1.000
_cell.angle_alpha   90.00
_cell.angle_beta   90.00
_cell.angle_gamma   90.00
#
_symmetry.space_group_name_H-M   'P 1'
#
loop_
_entity.id
_entity.type
_entity.pdbx_description
1 polymer ?
#
loop_
_entity_poly.entity_id
_entity_poly.type
_entity_poly.pdbx_seq_one_letter_code
_entity_poly.pdbx_strand_id
1 'polypeptide(L)'
;MNRILTAIILSLFIVTGYITYLVHERQSELQKLTRYTDSWSVSQIVSEYMRLEARLSAMGLGVKGSDHDEVRLRLEIMMSQIALLQQGDLGKFIGKDPHRKAIVNSLIDLLGRLDKQLDTMTTAQLKLMLQEMSTLDGPLTSLASTSLAQDFNLVNLTHDKIQNLYYI
;
A
#
# COMPACT_ATOMS: atom_id res chain seq x y z
N MET A 1 -11.06 46.00 -35.23
CA MET A 1 -11.31 44.54 -35.16
C MET A 1 -10.06 43.77 -34.71
N ASN A 2 -8.91 43.91 -35.38
CA ASN A 2 -7.67 43.17 -35.05
C ASN A 2 -7.15 43.37 -33.62
N ARG A 3 -7.25 44.58 -33.04
CA ARG A 3 -6.77 44.86 -31.67
C ARG A 3 -7.55 44.11 -30.58
N ILE A 4 -8.85 43.90 -30.79
CA ILE A 4 -9.71 43.17 -29.86
C ILE A 4 -9.40 41.67 -29.93
N LEU A 5 -9.18 41.15 -31.15
CA LEU A 5 -8.78 39.76 -31.35
C LEU A 5 -7.42 39.46 -30.71
N THR A 6 -6.43 40.36 -30.86
CA THR A 6 -5.13 40.21 -30.21
C THR A 6 -5.25 40.21 -28.69
N ALA A 7 -6.10 41.06 -28.11
CA ALA A 7 -6.33 41.10 -26.67
C ALA A 7 -6.96 39.79 -26.15
N ILE A 8 -7.93 39.22 -26.88
CA ILE A 8 -8.56 37.94 -26.53
C ILE A 8 -7.54 36.80 -26.59
N ILE A 9 -6.73 36.74 -27.65
CA ILE A 9 -5.69 35.72 -27.81
C ILE A 9 -4.66 35.81 -26.68
N LEU A 10 -4.19 37.02 -26.33
CA LEU A 10 -3.26 37.22 -25.22
C LEU A 10 -3.86 36.77 -23.88
N SER A 11 -5.12 37.13 -23.63
CA SER A 11 -5.83 36.72 -22.42
C SER A 11 -5.98 35.20 -22.33
N LEU A 12 -6.25 34.53 -23.46
CA LEU A 12 -6.36 33.08 -23.51
C LEU A 12 -5.02 32.40 -23.15
N PHE A 13 -3.90 32.89 -23.68
CA PHE A 13 -2.57 32.37 -23.35
C PHE A 13 -2.22 32.52 -21.87
N ILE A 14 -2.60 33.63 -21.24
CA ILE A 14 -2.38 33.85 -19.80
C ILE A 14 -3.20 32.85 -18.98
N VAL A 15 -4.46 32.64 -19.33
CA VAL A 15 -5.33 31.67 -18.65
C VAL A 15 -4.83 30.25 -18.84
N THR A 16 -4.43 29.86 -20.05
CA THR A 16 -3.87 28.52 -20.31
C THR A 16 -2.57 28.31 -19.54
N GLY A 17 -1.65 29.29 -19.55
CA GLY A 17 -0.41 29.21 -18.77
C GLY A 17 -0.65 29.09 -17.27
N TYR A 18 -1.62 29.84 -16.74
CA TYR A 18 -2.02 29.76 -15.34
C TYR A 18 -2.65 28.41 -14.98
N ILE A 19 -3.51 27.85 -15.83
CA ILE A 19 -4.08 26.51 -15.64
C ILE A 19 -2.99 25.44 -15.71
N THR A 20 -2.06 25.51 -16.67
CA THR A 20 -0.93 24.57 -16.77
C THR A 20 -0.04 24.64 -15.53
N TYR A 21 0.23 25.84 -15.03
CA TYR A 21 0.99 26.04 -13.79
C TYR A 21 0.26 25.43 -12.57
N LEU A 22 -1.03 25.73 -12.40
CA LEU A 22 -1.86 25.16 -11.33
C LEU A 22 -1.94 23.63 -11.40
N VAL A 23 -2.09 23.06 -12.60
CA VAL A 23 -2.11 21.61 -12.80
C VAL A 23 -0.76 20.99 -12.44
N HIS A 24 0.35 21.62 -12.82
CA HIS A 24 1.69 21.14 -12.48
C HIS A 24 1.95 21.20 -10.96
N GLU A 25 1.51 22.27 -10.29
CA GLU A 25 1.63 22.40 -8.83
C GLU A 25 0.78 21.35 -8.10
N ARG A 26 -0.47 21.12 -8.56
CA ARG A 26 -1.33 20.06 -8.01
C ARG A 26 -0.84 18.65 -8.34
N GLN A 27 -0.22 18.43 -9.50
CA GLN A 27 0.41 17.14 -9.86
C GLN A 27 1.69 16.90 -9.05
N SER A 28 2.43 17.95 -8.69
CA SER A 28 3.59 17.87 -7.78
C SER A 28 3.17 17.51 -6.35
N GLU A 29 2.04 18.06 -5.88
CA GLU A 29 1.42 17.66 -4.61
C GLU A 29 0.92 16.21 -4.66
N LEU A 30 0.34 15.77 -5.78
CA LEU A 30 -0.07 14.38 -6.00
C LEU A 30 1.11 13.41 -6.06
N GLN A 31 2.25 13.78 -6.64
CA GLN A 31 3.48 12.97 -6.59
C GLN A 31 4.02 12.83 -5.16
N LYS A 32 3.91 13.89 -4.35
CA LYS A 32 4.21 13.81 -2.91
C LYS A 32 3.21 12.88 -2.21
N LEU A 33 1.91 12.95 -2.53
CA LEU A 33 0.88 12.03 -2.04
C LEU A 33 1.08 10.58 -2.53
N THR A 34 1.69 10.36 -3.69
CA THR A 34 2.02 9.02 -4.18
C THR A 34 3.08 8.38 -3.28
N ARG A 35 4.07 9.17 -2.84
CA ARG A 35 5.04 8.74 -1.81
C ARG A 35 4.40 8.53 -0.43
N TYR A 36 3.29 9.21 -0.11
CA TYR A 36 2.46 8.94 1.08
C TYR A 36 1.53 7.72 0.90
N THR A 37 1.21 7.32 -0.34
CA THR A 37 0.36 6.17 -0.65
C THR A 37 1.11 4.85 -0.43
N ASP A 38 2.44 4.87 -0.57
CA ASP A 38 3.31 3.72 -0.38
C ASP A 38 3.15 3.11 1.04
N SER A 39 3.32 3.91 2.09
CA SER A 39 3.15 3.42 3.47
C SER A 39 1.69 3.07 3.84
N TRP A 40 0.72 3.72 3.21
CA TRP A 40 -0.69 3.36 3.36
C TRP A 40 -0.98 1.98 2.76
N SER A 41 -0.36 1.64 1.63
CA SER A 41 -0.51 0.32 1.00
C SER A 41 0.01 -0.82 1.88
N VAL A 42 1.09 -0.58 2.65
CA VAL A 42 1.61 -1.56 3.63
C VAL A 42 0.56 -1.83 4.71
N SER A 43 -0.06 -0.78 5.28
CA SER A 43 -1.10 -0.93 6.31
C SER A 43 -2.38 -1.61 5.79
N GLN A 44 -2.75 -1.35 4.53
CA GLN A 44 -3.86 -2.05 3.88
C GLN A 44 -3.58 -3.55 3.76
N ILE A 45 -2.37 -3.93 3.39
CA ILE A 45 -1.98 -5.34 3.21
C ILE A 45 -1.94 -6.08 4.54
N VAL A 46 -1.46 -5.44 5.62
CA VAL A 46 -1.55 -6.01 6.97
C VAL A 46 -3.00 -6.21 7.39
N SER A 47 -3.89 -5.27 7.08
CA SER A 47 -5.32 -5.39 7.42
C SER A 47 -6.00 -6.52 6.64
N GLU A 48 -5.70 -6.67 5.34
CA GLU A 48 -6.23 -7.78 4.55
C GLU A 48 -5.62 -9.12 4.93
N TYR A 49 -4.36 -9.16 5.39
CA TYR A 49 -3.75 -10.35 5.96
C TYR A 49 -4.50 -10.85 7.21
N MET A 50 -4.70 -9.97 8.19
CA MET A 50 -5.41 -10.32 9.43
C MET A 50 -6.85 -10.76 9.13
N ARG A 51 -7.46 -10.15 8.11
CA ARG A 51 -8.82 -10.52 7.69
C ARG A 51 -8.86 -11.85 6.94
N LEU A 52 -7.83 -12.19 6.16
CA LEU A 52 -7.66 -13.51 5.56
C LEU A 52 -7.51 -14.58 6.65
N GLU A 53 -6.66 -14.35 7.66
CA GLU A 53 -6.46 -15.26 8.79
C GLU A 53 -7.77 -15.50 9.56
N ALA A 54 -8.52 -14.44 9.86
CA ALA A 54 -9.80 -14.54 10.56
C ALA A 54 -10.82 -15.38 9.76
N ARG A 55 -10.84 -15.24 8.43
CA ARG A 55 -11.73 -16.02 7.55
C ARG A 55 -11.29 -17.46 7.42
N LEU A 56 -9.98 -17.70 7.33
CA LEU A 56 -9.38 -19.03 7.31
C LEU A 56 -9.68 -19.79 8.61
N SER A 57 -9.64 -19.09 9.75
CA SER A 57 -10.03 -19.62 11.07
C SER A 57 -11.52 -19.94 11.13
N ALA A 58 -12.39 -19.04 10.66
CA ALA A 58 -13.84 -19.29 10.60
C ALA A 58 -14.19 -20.52 9.74
N MET A 59 -13.51 -20.69 8.59
CA MET A 59 -13.63 -21.87 7.73
C MET A 59 -13.22 -23.15 8.47
N GLY A 60 -12.11 -23.11 9.21
CA GLY A 60 -11.66 -24.25 10.02
C GLY A 60 -12.58 -24.65 11.17
N LEU A 61 -13.36 -23.69 11.68
CA LEU A 61 -14.36 -23.89 12.72
C LEU A 61 -15.74 -24.30 12.17
N GLY A 62 -15.92 -24.36 10.84
CA GLY A 62 -17.18 -24.72 10.20
C GLY A 62 -18.30 -23.70 10.44
N VAL A 63 -17.96 -22.42 10.60
CA VAL A 63 -18.94 -21.35 10.82
C VAL A 63 -19.80 -21.17 9.56
N LYS A 64 -21.13 -21.11 9.70
CA LYS A 64 -22.04 -20.87 8.57
C LYS A 64 -21.70 -19.53 7.88
N GLY A 65 -21.41 -19.58 6.57
CA GLY A 65 -21.09 -18.40 5.76
C GLY A 65 -19.59 -18.11 5.61
N SER A 66 -18.69 -18.96 6.12
CA SER A 66 -17.27 -18.94 5.73
C SER A 66 -17.05 -20.01 4.65
N ASP A 67 -17.47 -19.71 3.43
CA ASP A 67 -17.27 -20.61 2.30
C ASP A 67 -15.81 -20.58 1.84
N HIS A 68 -15.32 -21.75 1.44
CA HIS A 68 -13.99 -21.97 0.89
C HIS A 68 -13.70 -21.02 -0.29
N ASP A 69 -14.70 -20.77 -1.13
CA ASP A 69 -14.63 -19.83 -2.25
C ASP A 69 -14.32 -18.39 -1.81
N GLU A 70 -14.85 -17.93 -0.67
CA GLU A 70 -14.58 -16.59 -0.14
C GLU A 70 -13.12 -16.46 0.33
N VAL A 71 -12.61 -17.50 1.00
CA VAL A 71 -11.20 -17.55 1.43
C VAL A 71 -10.28 -17.54 0.20
N ARG A 72 -10.63 -18.29 -0.83
CA ARG A 72 -9.85 -18.36 -2.08
C ARG A 72 -9.81 -17.02 -2.81
N LEU A 73 -10.96 -16.38 -3.03
CA LEU A 73 -11.02 -15.06 -3.66
C LEU A 73 -10.15 -14.04 -2.91
N ARG A 74 -10.21 -14.07 -1.58
CA ARG A 74 -9.46 -13.13 -0.75
C ARG A 74 -7.96 -13.38 -0.80
N LEU A 75 -7.55 -14.64 -0.84
CA LEU A 75 -6.16 -15.03 -1.06
C LEU A 75 -5.66 -14.54 -2.42
N GLU A 76 -6.43 -14.71 -3.49
CA GLU A 76 -6.08 -14.19 -4.83
C GLU A 76 -5.93 -12.67 -4.84
N ILE A 77 -6.85 -11.94 -4.21
CA ILE A 77 -6.77 -10.48 -4.06
C ILE A 77 -5.48 -10.10 -3.33
N MET A 78 -5.16 -10.79 -2.23
CA MET A 78 -3.97 -10.53 -1.45
C MET A 78 -2.68 -10.82 -2.24
N MET A 79 -2.65 -11.93 -2.98
CA MET A 79 -1.53 -12.28 -3.87
C MET A 79 -1.34 -11.27 -5.00
N SER A 80 -2.42 -10.71 -5.54
CA SER A 80 -2.33 -9.61 -6.51
C SER A 80 -1.75 -8.34 -5.86
N GLN A 81 -2.11 -8.02 -4.62
CA GLN A 81 -1.62 -6.83 -3.92
C GLN A 81 -0.15 -6.96 -3.52
N ILE A 82 0.30 -8.14 -3.08
CA ILE A 82 1.70 -8.36 -2.69
C ILE A 82 2.65 -8.33 -3.90
N ALA A 83 2.18 -8.77 -5.08
CA ALA A 83 2.92 -8.63 -6.33
C ALA A 83 3.15 -7.15 -6.70
N LEU A 84 2.24 -6.26 -6.32
CA LEU A 84 2.38 -4.81 -6.51
C LEU A 84 3.35 -4.20 -5.50
N LEU A 85 3.43 -4.72 -4.26
CA LEU A 85 4.41 -4.26 -3.26
C LEU A 85 5.86 -4.44 -3.71
N GLN A 86 6.15 -5.45 -4.53
CA GLN A 86 7.49 -5.72 -5.02
C GLN A 86 7.92 -4.78 -6.16
N GLN A 87 7.00 -3.97 -6.68
CA GLN A 87 7.23 -3.09 -7.82
C GLN A 87 7.30 -1.62 -7.38
N GLY A 88 7.80 -0.75 -8.26
CA GLY A 88 7.81 0.70 -8.03
C GLY A 88 8.67 1.16 -6.85
N ASP A 89 8.21 2.20 -6.16
CA ASP A 89 8.94 2.81 -5.04
C ASP A 89 8.78 2.03 -3.72
N LEU A 90 7.69 1.28 -3.56
CA LEU A 90 7.48 0.32 -2.47
C LEU A 90 8.50 -0.81 -2.47
N GLY A 91 8.77 -1.40 -3.65
CA GLY A 91 9.82 -2.41 -3.79
C GLY A 91 11.20 -1.88 -3.38
N LYS A 92 11.48 -0.59 -3.64
CA LYS A 92 12.72 0.07 -3.18
C LYS A 92 12.73 0.30 -1.67
N PHE A 93 11.60 0.68 -1.07
CA PHE A 93 11.46 0.84 0.38
C PHE A 93 11.71 -0.48 1.13
N ILE A 94 11.04 -1.55 0.69
CA ILE A 94 11.21 -2.90 1.24
C ILE A 94 12.64 -3.38 1.01
N GLY A 95 13.18 -3.19 -0.20
CA GLY A 95 14.53 -3.62 -0.57
C GLY A 95 15.68 -2.88 0.12
N LYS A 96 15.43 -1.68 0.68
CA LYS A 96 16.45 -0.89 1.41
C LYS A 96 16.82 -1.46 2.78
N ASP A 97 15.97 -2.30 3.36
CA ASP A 97 16.21 -2.91 4.66
C ASP A 97 16.10 -4.44 4.55
N PRO A 98 17.18 -5.19 4.83
CA PRO A 98 17.17 -6.65 4.82
C PRO A 98 16.08 -7.26 5.71
N HIS A 99 15.77 -6.62 6.85
CA HIS A 99 14.73 -7.08 7.77
C HIS A 99 13.33 -6.94 7.17
N ARG A 100 13.02 -5.77 6.56
CA ARG A 100 11.72 -5.56 5.87
C ARG A 100 11.56 -6.53 4.70
N LYS A 101 12.62 -6.73 3.93
CA LYS A 101 12.63 -7.71 2.83
C LYS A 101 12.38 -9.13 3.32
N ALA A 102 12.97 -9.53 4.45
CA ALA A 102 12.74 -10.84 5.04
C ALA A 102 11.27 -11.03 5.45
N ILE A 103 10.65 -10.03 6.10
CA ILE A 103 9.23 -10.09 6.49
C ILE A 103 8.32 -10.28 5.27
N VAL A 104 8.53 -9.49 4.22
CA VAL A 104 7.71 -9.59 2.99
C VAL A 104 7.93 -10.91 2.27
N ASN A 105 9.16 -11.42 2.22
CA ASN A 105 9.44 -12.74 1.63
C ASN A 105 8.77 -13.87 2.41
N SER A 106 8.80 -13.84 3.74
CA SER A 106 8.10 -14.82 4.57
C SER A 106 6.59 -14.79 4.35
N LEU A 107 6.01 -13.60 4.20
CA LEU A 107 4.59 -13.46 3.87
C LEU A 107 4.26 -14.07 2.50
N ILE A 108 5.07 -13.80 1.46
CA ILE A 108 4.85 -14.35 0.11
C ILE A 108 4.96 -15.87 0.11
N ASP A 109 5.95 -16.42 0.80
CA ASP A 109 6.15 -17.86 0.90
C ASP A 109 4.99 -18.54 1.64
N LEU A 110 4.51 -17.93 2.73
CA LEU A 110 3.34 -18.41 3.46
C LEU A 110 2.09 -18.40 2.58
N LEU A 111 1.79 -17.27 1.91
CA LEU A 111 0.62 -17.15 1.05
C LEU A 111 0.69 -18.11 -0.15
N GLY A 112 1.88 -18.31 -0.72
CA GLY A 112 2.09 -19.27 -1.81
C GLY A 112 1.92 -20.73 -1.37
N ARG A 113 2.26 -21.08 -0.13
CA ARG A 113 1.91 -22.39 0.45
C ARG A 113 0.42 -22.52 0.67
N LEU A 114 -0.20 -21.49 1.26
CA LEU A 114 -1.64 -21.46 1.49
C LEU A 114 -2.40 -21.65 0.19
N ASP A 115 -2.03 -20.96 -0.89
CA ASP A 115 -2.66 -21.06 -2.22
C ASP A 115 -2.64 -22.49 -2.78
N LYS A 116 -1.48 -23.15 -2.69
CA LYS A 116 -1.32 -24.54 -3.17
C LYS A 116 -2.08 -25.56 -2.32
N GLN A 117 -2.21 -25.29 -1.02
CA GLN A 117 -2.73 -26.26 -0.07
C GLN A 117 -4.21 -26.04 0.25
N LEU A 118 -4.76 -24.85 0.03
CA LEU A 118 -6.11 -24.46 0.46
C LEU A 118 -7.19 -25.48 0.05
N ASP A 119 -7.07 -26.09 -1.13
CA ASP A 119 -8.02 -27.08 -1.66
C ASP A 119 -7.90 -28.49 -1.07
N THR A 120 -6.71 -28.83 -0.58
CA THR A 120 -6.36 -30.20 -0.17
C THR A 120 -6.04 -30.31 1.32
N MET A 121 -6.10 -29.20 2.05
CA MET A 121 -5.65 -29.11 3.43
C MET A 121 -6.66 -29.73 4.39
N THR A 122 -6.15 -30.59 5.27
CA THR A 122 -6.92 -31.13 6.40
C THR A 122 -7.07 -30.08 7.52
N THR A 123 -8.05 -30.26 8.40
CA THR A 123 -8.26 -29.38 9.58
C THR A 123 -7.01 -29.28 10.47
N ALA A 124 -6.21 -30.35 10.57
CA ALA A 124 -4.96 -30.35 11.33
C ALA A 124 -3.89 -29.47 10.68
N GLN A 125 -3.73 -29.57 9.35
CA GLN A 125 -2.81 -28.73 8.59
C GLN A 125 -3.25 -27.26 8.57
N LEU A 126 -4.57 -27.01 8.51
CA LEU A 126 -5.14 -25.68 8.63
C LEU A 126 -4.78 -25.01 9.96
N LYS A 127 -4.84 -25.75 11.07
CA LYS A 127 -4.45 -25.25 12.38
C LYS A 127 -2.96 -24.90 12.45
N LEU A 128 -2.10 -25.72 11.83
CA LEU A 128 -0.66 -25.44 11.74
C LEU A 128 -0.39 -24.19 10.88
N MET A 129 -1.11 -24.04 9.76
CA MET A 129 -1.01 -22.86 8.89
C MET A 129 -1.44 -21.59 9.63
N LEU A 130 -2.56 -21.62 10.37
CA LEU A 130 -3.00 -20.49 11.20
C LEU A 130 -1.99 -20.14 12.29
N GLN A 131 -1.37 -21.16 12.92
CA GLN A 131 -0.31 -20.92 13.89
C GLN A 131 0.90 -20.24 13.24
N GLU A 132 1.32 -20.69 12.06
CA GLU A 132 2.39 -20.04 11.30
C GLU A 132 2.02 -18.59 10.92
N MET A 133 0.77 -18.37 10.49
CA MET A 133 0.26 -17.04 10.17
C MET A 133 0.36 -16.08 11.37
N SER A 134 -0.08 -16.51 12.55
CA SER A 134 -0.04 -15.68 13.76
C SER A 134 1.37 -15.22 14.15
N THR A 135 2.42 -15.97 13.75
CA THR A 135 3.81 -15.55 14.02
C THR A 135 4.24 -14.34 13.20
N LEU A 136 3.60 -14.09 12.06
CA LEU A 136 3.87 -12.94 11.19
C LEU A 136 3.09 -11.69 11.60
N ASP A 137 2.06 -11.79 12.47
CA ASP A 137 1.26 -10.65 12.92
C ASP A 137 2.10 -9.52 13.52
N GLY A 138 3.01 -9.88 14.44
CA GLY A 138 3.91 -8.94 15.11
C GLY A 138 4.84 -8.24 14.13
N PRO A 139 5.64 -8.99 13.34
CA PRO A 139 6.50 -8.43 12.30
C PRO A 139 5.76 -7.56 11.27
N LEU A 140 4.57 -7.97 10.82
CA LEU A 140 3.76 -7.21 9.86
C LEU A 140 3.20 -5.92 10.47
N THR A 141 2.70 -5.98 11.70
CA THR A 141 2.23 -4.78 12.44
C THR A 141 3.37 -3.80 12.68
N SER A 142 4.58 -4.31 12.97
CA SER A 142 5.79 -3.50 13.08
C SER A 142 6.18 -2.87 11.74
N LEU A 143 6.08 -3.61 10.63
CA LEU A 143 6.34 -3.10 9.29
C LEU A 143 5.37 -1.95 8.93
N ALA A 144 4.07 -2.10 9.19
CA ALA A 144 3.09 -1.03 8.98
C ALA A 144 3.39 0.20 9.87
N SER A 145 3.69 -0.02 11.15
CA SER A 145 4.01 1.05 12.09
C SER A 145 5.28 1.81 11.71
N THR A 146 6.32 1.12 11.26
CA THR A 146 7.57 1.74 10.80
C THR A 146 7.40 2.49 9.49
N SER A 147 6.56 1.98 8.58
CA SER A 147 6.20 2.71 7.36
C SER A 147 5.50 4.03 7.69
N LEU A 148 4.49 4.00 8.57
CA LEU A 148 3.79 5.19 9.04
C LEU A 148 4.73 6.17 9.77
N ALA A 149 5.62 5.68 10.64
CA ALA A 149 6.58 6.53 11.34
C ALA A 149 7.59 7.21 10.38
N GLN A 150 7.97 6.52 9.30
CA GLN A 150 8.82 7.09 8.26
C GLN A 150 8.08 8.19 7.48
N ASP A 151 6.76 8.07 7.29
CA ASP A 151 5.94 9.15 6.72
C ASP A 151 5.89 10.39 7.61
N PHE A 152 5.69 10.24 8.93
CA PHE A 152 5.66 11.37 9.85
C PHE A 152 6.99 12.12 9.89
N ASN A 153 8.12 11.42 9.84
CA ASN A 153 9.43 12.05 9.76
C ASN A 153 9.62 12.85 8.45
N LEU A 154 9.07 12.37 7.34
CA LEU A 154 9.07 13.09 6.07
C LEU A 154 8.18 14.33 6.08
N VAL A 155 7.04 14.31 6.78
CA VAL A 155 6.18 15.49 7.00
C VAL A 155 6.94 16.55 7.77
N ASN A 156 7.57 16.19 8.89
CA ASN A 156 8.31 17.12 9.74
C ASN A 156 9.50 17.75 9.01
N LEU A 157 10.28 16.96 8.27
CA LEU A 157 11.38 17.47 7.43
C LEU A 157 10.91 18.43 6.32
N THR A 158 9.68 18.25 5.82
CA THR A 158 9.08 19.14 4.82
C THR A 158 8.54 20.41 5.48
N HIS A 159 7.98 20.30 6.70
CA HIS A 159 7.51 21.43 7.49
C HIS A 159 8.67 22.37 7.87
N ASP A 160 9.82 21.82 8.28
CA ASP A 160 11.04 22.60 8.58
C ASP A 160 11.59 23.34 7.36
N LYS A 161 11.48 22.75 6.16
CA LYS A 161 11.86 23.41 4.90
C LYS A 161 10.92 24.55 4.53
N ILE A 162 9.62 24.40 4.79
CA ILE A 162 8.63 25.45 4.53
C ILE A 162 8.81 26.61 5.52
N GLN A 163 9.07 26.33 6.80
CA GLN A 163 9.34 27.38 7.79
C GLN A 163 10.60 28.20 7.47
N ASN A 164 11.66 27.57 6.95
CA ASN A 164 12.85 28.30 6.50
C ASN A 164 12.62 29.14 5.23
N LEU A 165 11.62 28.83 4.41
CA LEU A 165 11.30 29.60 3.20
C LEU A 165 10.49 30.88 3.53
N TYR A 166 9.81 30.93 4.68
CA TYR A 166 9.10 32.12 5.16
C TYR A 166 10.01 33.10 5.95
N TYR A 167 11.30 32.78 6.10
CA TYR A 167 12.27 33.57 6.85
C TYR A 167 13.37 34.22 5.97
N ILE A 168 13.21 34.20 4.65
CA ILE A 168 14.01 34.96 3.67
C ILE A 168 13.06 35.87 2.89
#